data_AF-A0A9P6GK27-F1
#
_entry.id   AF-A0A9P6GK27-F1
#
_cell.length_a   1.000
_cell.length_b   1.000
_cell.length_c   1.000
_cell.angle_alpha   90.00
_cell.angle_beta   90.00
_cell.angle_gamma   90.00
#
_symmetry.space_group_name_H-M   'P 1'
#
loop_
_entity.id
_entity.type
_entity.pdbx_description
1 polymer ?
#
loop_
_entity_poly.entity_id
_entity_poly.type
_entity_poly.pdbx_seq_one_letter_code
_entity_poly.pdbx_strand_id
1 'polypeptide(L)'
;MDPPVKITFQLEDFPTTPTGTGDGLCQECYDAFKPIGPARRKLPRISSLRVTSKSCQGCQTLLDFFIAAQRQSVFPVSASNPVDLRRSWAYWVSEYSQKKHTTESQGIALYGLITFVRYLKKDEPLLGLWKQDLAEGLLWERGIWLEPAPRKRIAPFPSWTWMSLPGAVQSPSFRLTSKHIELIHPRICWSQGEYDSSLEIAELLLRAKVLKGTLTYHGRESAQSSLYVETGSSKIPLFERVDIPDSYYDNTTVQLILIGGTDRHWFFLIASNVVNPERNPYVRIGRAYSPSGRAFKGLEEYFTTVHSQVLILR
;
A
#
# COMPACT_ATOMS: atom_id res chain seq x y z
N MET A 1 -15.92 -35.63 -25.46
CA MET A 1 -14.99 -35.09 -24.44
C MET A 1 -14.10 -34.12 -25.16
N ASP A 2 -14.31 -32.83 -24.99
CA ASP A 2 -13.45 -31.82 -25.61
C ASP A 2 -12.11 -31.73 -24.87
N PRO A 3 -10.99 -31.53 -25.60
CA PRO A 3 -9.69 -31.40 -24.97
C PRO A 3 -9.60 -30.10 -24.15
N PRO A 4 -8.77 -30.06 -23.10
CA PRO A 4 -8.63 -28.86 -22.30
C PRO A 4 -7.99 -27.72 -23.10
N VAL A 5 -8.70 -26.60 -23.18
CA VAL A 5 -8.23 -25.35 -23.80
C VAL A 5 -6.95 -24.88 -23.10
N LYS A 6 -5.86 -24.84 -23.87
CA LYS A 6 -4.53 -24.35 -23.48
C LYS A 6 -4.50 -22.84 -23.71
N ILE A 7 -4.07 -22.06 -22.72
CA ILE A 7 -3.96 -20.60 -22.81
C ILE A 7 -2.51 -20.21 -22.64
N THR A 8 -2.04 -19.32 -23.51
CA THR A 8 -0.66 -18.85 -23.57
C THR A 8 -0.66 -17.32 -23.53
N PHE A 9 0.29 -16.74 -22.79
CA PHE A 9 0.41 -15.30 -22.58
C PHE A 9 1.32 -14.65 -23.65
N GLN A 10 1.00 -13.44 -24.11
CA GLN A 10 1.83 -12.63 -25.01
C GLN A 10 1.83 -11.15 -24.58
N LEU A 11 2.99 -10.60 -24.21
CA LEU A 11 3.17 -9.22 -23.73
C LEU A 11 4.65 -8.78 -23.88
N GLU A 12 4.93 -7.68 -24.61
CA GLU A 12 6.28 -7.27 -25.07
C GLU A 12 7.07 -6.34 -24.10
N ASP A 13 8.40 -6.31 -24.33
CA ASP A 13 9.53 -5.49 -23.83
C ASP A 13 10.08 -5.68 -22.39
N PHE A 14 11.11 -6.52 -22.22
CA PHE A 14 12.03 -6.54 -21.06
C PHE A 14 13.45 -7.04 -21.44
N PRO A 15 14.51 -6.69 -20.67
CA PRO A 15 15.89 -7.13 -20.92
C PRO A 15 16.08 -8.62 -20.60
N THR A 16 16.82 -9.30 -21.46
CA THR A 16 17.05 -10.75 -21.42
C THR A 16 18.28 -11.09 -20.58
N THR A 17 18.13 -11.40 -19.28
CA THR A 17 18.89 -12.42 -18.51
C THR A 17 18.83 -12.20 -16.99
N PRO A 18 18.41 -13.19 -16.19
CA PRO A 18 18.83 -13.31 -14.80
C PRO A 18 20.13 -14.13 -14.72
N THR A 19 21.19 -13.56 -14.14
CA THR A 19 22.38 -14.30 -13.71
C THR A 19 22.03 -15.09 -12.46
N GLY A 20 22.09 -16.42 -12.56
CA GLY A 20 21.60 -17.33 -11.53
C GLY A 20 22.44 -17.37 -10.25
N THR A 21 21.75 -17.62 -9.14
CA THR A 21 22.03 -18.61 -8.08
C THR A 21 20.92 -18.50 -7.03
N GLY A 22 20.35 -19.64 -6.60
CA GLY A 22 19.71 -19.76 -5.29
C GLY A 22 18.22 -19.43 -5.17
N ASP A 23 17.86 -18.15 -5.11
CA ASP A 23 16.74 -17.75 -4.24
C ASP A 23 15.60 -16.98 -4.97
N GLY A 24 15.42 -17.25 -6.26
CA GLY A 24 14.39 -16.64 -7.11
C GLY A 24 13.24 -17.57 -7.51
N LEU A 25 12.21 -17.02 -8.17
CA LEU A 25 11.26 -17.82 -8.96
C LEU A 25 12.03 -18.84 -9.79
N CYS A 26 11.59 -20.11 -9.78
CA CYS A 26 12.24 -21.16 -10.57
C CYS A 26 12.36 -20.72 -12.04
N GLN A 27 13.37 -21.19 -12.78
CA GLN A 27 13.55 -20.76 -14.17
C GLN A 27 12.29 -21.01 -15.01
N GLU A 28 11.58 -22.11 -14.79
CA GLU A 28 10.27 -22.40 -15.43
C GLU A 28 9.18 -21.40 -15.02
N CYS A 29 9.24 -20.87 -13.80
CA CYS A 29 8.32 -19.89 -13.23
C CYS A 29 8.60 -18.51 -13.84
N TYR A 30 9.87 -18.10 -13.83
CA TYR A 30 10.34 -16.92 -14.53
C TYR A 30 9.97 -16.99 -16.02
N ASP A 31 10.17 -18.14 -16.67
CA ASP A 31 9.87 -18.36 -18.09
C ASP A 31 8.36 -18.45 -18.39
N ALA A 32 7.54 -18.97 -17.47
CA ALA A 32 6.07 -18.93 -17.59
C ALA A 32 5.51 -17.49 -17.54
N PHE A 33 6.24 -16.58 -16.88
CA PHE A 33 5.96 -15.15 -16.86
C PHE A 33 6.81 -14.36 -17.88
N LYS A 34 7.74 -15.02 -18.60
CA LYS A 34 8.62 -14.40 -19.60
C LYS A 34 7.90 -14.31 -20.96
N PRO A 35 8.08 -13.22 -21.72
CA PRO A 35 7.45 -13.06 -23.03
C PRO A 35 7.98 -14.07 -24.07
N ILE A 36 7.08 -14.66 -24.86
CA ILE A 36 7.43 -15.47 -26.05
C ILE A 36 6.83 -14.83 -27.32
N GLY A 37 7.67 -14.13 -28.08
CA GLY A 37 7.58 -13.89 -29.54
C GLY A 37 6.36 -13.16 -30.14
N PRO A 38 6.47 -12.65 -31.39
CA PRO A 38 5.52 -11.67 -31.92
C PRO A 38 4.39 -12.30 -32.77
N ALA A 39 3.12 -12.06 -32.43
CA ALA A 39 2.00 -12.05 -33.40
C ALA A 39 0.70 -11.37 -32.88
N ARG A 40 0.43 -10.17 -33.40
CA ARG A 40 -0.88 -9.51 -33.65
C ARG A 40 -2.04 -9.65 -32.64
N ARG A 41 -2.30 -8.52 -31.97
CA ARG A 41 -3.59 -7.91 -31.57
C ARG A 41 -4.74 -8.89 -31.23
N LYS A 42 -4.77 -9.34 -29.98
CA LYS A 42 -5.97 -9.48 -29.11
C LYS A 42 -5.51 -9.67 -27.66
N LEU A 43 -5.97 -8.80 -26.75
CA LEU A 43 -5.61 -8.86 -25.32
C LEU A 43 -6.13 -10.17 -24.68
N PRO A 44 -5.32 -10.90 -23.91
CA PRO A 44 -5.68 -12.24 -23.43
C PRO A 44 -6.69 -12.19 -22.28
N ARG A 45 -7.72 -13.06 -22.35
CA ARG A 45 -8.53 -13.49 -21.20
C ARG A 45 -7.78 -14.61 -20.48
N ILE A 46 -7.54 -14.47 -19.17
CA ILE A 46 -6.99 -15.54 -18.34
C ILE A 46 -8.13 -16.52 -18.02
N SER A 47 -8.40 -17.47 -18.90
CA SER A 47 -9.43 -18.50 -18.66
C SER A 47 -8.92 -19.76 -17.94
N SER A 48 -7.60 -19.93 -17.79
CA SER A 48 -6.97 -21.04 -17.09
C SER A 48 -5.48 -20.76 -16.85
N LEU A 49 -5.06 -20.83 -15.58
CA LEU A 49 -3.64 -20.91 -15.20
C LEU A 49 -3.35 -22.38 -14.91
N ARG A 50 -2.67 -23.09 -15.80
CA ARG A 50 -2.18 -24.45 -15.52
C ARG A 50 -0.69 -24.38 -15.26
N VAL A 51 -0.31 -24.53 -13.99
CA VAL A 51 1.09 -24.74 -13.60
C VAL A 51 1.40 -26.22 -13.85
N THR A 52 2.17 -26.51 -14.89
CA THR A 52 2.55 -27.89 -15.22
C THR A 52 3.81 -28.28 -14.45
N SER A 53 3.63 -29.17 -13.48
CA SER A 53 4.63 -29.97 -12.76
C SER A 53 5.52 -29.24 -11.72
N LYS A 54 5.62 -29.86 -10.53
CA LYS A 54 6.50 -29.52 -9.40
C LYS A 54 6.62 -28.01 -9.09
N SER A 55 5.49 -27.36 -8.83
CA SER A 55 5.45 -25.96 -8.41
C SER A 55 6.23 -25.75 -7.11
N CYS A 56 7.19 -24.84 -7.10
CA CYS A 56 7.77 -24.35 -5.86
C CYS A 56 6.67 -23.70 -4.99
N GLN A 57 6.89 -23.61 -3.69
CA GLN A 57 5.90 -23.09 -2.73
C GLN A 57 5.37 -21.69 -3.10
N GLY A 58 6.21 -20.84 -3.69
CA GLY A 58 5.82 -19.51 -4.18
C GLY A 58 4.80 -19.57 -5.33
N CYS A 59 4.97 -20.51 -6.27
CA CYS A 59 4.06 -20.69 -7.40
C CYS A 59 2.72 -21.25 -6.98
N GLN A 60 2.70 -22.20 -6.04
CA GLN A 60 1.46 -22.68 -5.47
C GLN A 60 0.73 -21.56 -4.73
N THR A 61 1.45 -20.74 -3.97
CA THR A 61 0.88 -19.60 -3.23
C THR A 61 0.25 -18.56 -4.17
N LEU A 62 0.93 -18.21 -5.27
CA LEU A 62 0.40 -17.33 -6.32
C LEU A 62 -0.82 -17.94 -7.02
N LEU A 63 -0.77 -19.22 -7.36
CA LEU A 63 -1.88 -19.92 -8.01
C LEU A 63 -3.11 -19.98 -7.11
N ASP A 64 -2.94 -20.39 -5.84
CA ASP A 64 -4.02 -20.45 -4.86
C ASP A 64 -4.66 -19.08 -4.67
N PHE A 65 -3.85 -18.03 -4.66
CA PHE A 65 -4.30 -16.65 -4.58
C PHE A 65 -5.14 -16.24 -5.80
N PHE A 66 -4.69 -16.57 -7.00
CA PHE A 66 -5.47 -16.33 -8.21
C PHE A 66 -6.78 -17.14 -8.20
N ILE A 67 -6.75 -18.42 -7.82
CA ILE A 67 -7.96 -19.25 -7.72
C ILE A 67 -8.95 -18.67 -6.70
N ALA A 68 -8.48 -18.22 -5.54
CA ALA A 68 -9.31 -17.56 -4.54
C ALA A 68 -9.95 -16.27 -5.09
N ALA A 69 -9.14 -15.41 -5.73
CA ALA A 69 -9.62 -14.19 -6.37
C ALA A 69 -10.65 -14.48 -7.49
N GLN A 70 -10.46 -15.57 -8.25
CA GLN A 70 -11.39 -15.98 -9.31
C GLN A 70 -12.73 -16.44 -8.74
N ARG A 71 -12.71 -17.24 -7.67
CA ARG A 71 -13.94 -17.70 -6.98
C ARG A 71 -14.77 -16.55 -6.45
N GLN A 72 -14.12 -15.46 -6.02
CA GLN A 72 -14.79 -14.27 -5.52
C GLN A 72 -15.13 -13.26 -6.63
N SER A 73 -14.87 -13.57 -7.91
CA SER A 73 -15.04 -12.64 -9.04
C SER A 73 -14.21 -11.35 -8.93
N VAL A 74 -13.05 -11.39 -8.25
CA VAL A 74 -12.17 -10.24 -7.96
C VAL A 74 -10.88 -10.25 -8.80
N PHE A 75 -10.74 -11.19 -9.72
CA PHE A 75 -9.77 -11.04 -10.83
C PHE A 75 -10.00 -9.69 -11.51
N PRO A 76 -8.98 -9.05 -12.13
CA PRO A 76 -9.24 -7.91 -13.00
C PRO A 76 -10.23 -8.37 -14.06
N VAL A 77 -11.51 -8.01 -13.84
CA VAL A 77 -12.61 -8.25 -14.77
C VAL A 77 -12.23 -7.67 -16.13
N SER A 78 -11.34 -6.66 -16.11
CA SER A 78 -10.60 -6.16 -17.25
C SER A 78 -9.24 -5.58 -16.83
N ALA A 79 -8.13 -6.16 -17.28
CA ALA A 79 -6.80 -5.54 -17.12
C ALA A 79 -6.67 -4.21 -17.89
N SER A 80 -7.55 -3.97 -18.86
CA SER A 80 -7.67 -2.70 -19.57
C SER A 80 -8.46 -1.62 -18.82
N ASN A 81 -9.11 -1.95 -17.69
CA ASN A 81 -9.83 -0.97 -16.88
C ASN A 81 -9.02 -0.63 -15.60
N PRO A 82 -8.51 0.61 -15.47
CA PRO A 82 -7.77 1.03 -14.28
C PRO A 82 -8.54 0.90 -12.97
N VAL A 83 -9.86 1.01 -13.00
CA VAL A 83 -10.72 0.85 -11.81
C VAL A 83 -10.73 -0.59 -11.34
N ASP A 84 -10.87 -1.53 -12.28
CA ASP A 84 -10.89 -2.97 -11.97
C ASP A 84 -9.51 -3.41 -11.47
N LEU A 85 -8.43 -2.95 -12.11
CA LEU A 85 -7.07 -3.26 -11.67
C LEU A 85 -6.79 -2.73 -10.24
N ARG A 86 -7.25 -1.52 -9.89
CA ARG A 86 -7.11 -1.00 -8.52
C ARG A 86 -7.90 -1.82 -7.51
N ARG A 87 -9.14 -2.20 -7.83
CA ARG A 87 -9.97 -3.03 -6.95
C ARG A 87 -9.33 -4.40 -6.72
N SER A 88 -8.83 -5.02 -7.79
CA SER A 88 -8.07 -6.27 -7.71
C SER A 88 -6.81 -6.09 -6.86
N TRP A 89 -6.02 -5.03 -7.07
CA TRP A 89 -4.85 -4.73 -6.22
C TRP A 89 -5.22 -4.58 -4.74
N ALA A 90 -6.26 -3.82 -4.43
CA ALA A 90 -6.73 -3.62 -3.06
C ALA A 90 -7.13 -4.94 -2.38
N TYR A 91 -7.88 -5.77 -3.10
CA TYR A 91 -8.27 -7.10 -2.64
C TYR A 91 -7.05 -8.00 -2.43
N TRP A 92 -6.16 -8.02 -3.41
CA TRP A 92 -4.93 -8.81 -3.37
C TRP A 92 -4.04 -8.44 -2.19
N VAL A 93 -3.82 -7.15 -1.95
CA VAL A 93 -3.08 -6.66 -0.78
C VAL A 93 -3.77 -7.09 0.51
N SER A 94 -5.11 -7.00 0.58
CA SER A 94 -5.86 -7.41 1.76
C SER A 94 -5.74 -8.92 2.05
N GLU A 95 -5.90 -9.76 1.03
CA GLU A 95 -5.77 -11.22 1.17
C GLU A 95 -4.33 -11.65 1.48
N TYR A 96 -3.35 -11.00 0.84
CA TYR A 96 -1.95 -11.30 1.08
C TYR A 96 -1.55 -10.93 2.52
N SER A 97 -1.96 -9.76 2.99
CA SER A 97 -1.64 -9.28 4.35
C SER A 97 -2.33 -10.08 5.47
N GLN A 98 -3.44 -10.78 5.19
CA GLN A 98 -4.06 -11.71 6.14
C GLN A 98 -3.22 -12.96 6.43
N LYS A 99 -2.43 -13.41 5.45
CA LYS A 99 -1.66 -14.65 5.58
C LYS A 99 -0.54 -14.42 6.59
N LYS A 100 -0.44 -15.27 7.62
CA LYS A 100 0.62 -15.21 8.62
C LYS A 100 1.98 -15.21 7.92
N HIS A 101 2.76 -14.15 8.15
CA HIS A 101 4.08 -13.94 7.57
C HIS A 101 5.06 -14.94 8.15
N THR A 102 5.39 -16.01 7.41
CA THR A 102 6.32 -17.02 7.94
C THR A 102 7.33 -17.58 6.94
N THR A 103 7.36 -17.17 5.65
CA THR A 103 8.36 -17.74 4.72
C THR A 103 8.81 -16.79 3.61
N GLU A 104 10.05 -16.98 3.18
CA GLU A 104 10.67 -16.48 1.94
C GLU A 104 9.76 -16.62 0.71
N SER A 105 9.00 -17.72 0.64
CA SER A 105 8.04 -18.01 -0.44
C SER A 105 6.96 -16.92 -0.64
N GLN A 106 6.61 -16.20 0.43
CA GLN A 106 5.64 -15.11 0.36
C GLN A 106 6.26 -13.86 -0.27
N GLY A 107 7.52 -13.53 0.05
CA GLY A 107 8.25 -12.42 -0.57
C GLY A 107 8.34 -12.59 -2.09
N ILE A 108 8.66 -13.81 -2.55
CA ILE A 108 8.68 -14.19 -3.97
C ILE A 108 7.28 -14.01 -4.61
N ALA A 109 6.22 -14.45 -3.93
CA ALA A 109 4.86 -14.29 -4.43
C ALA A 109 4.47 -12.81 -4.56
N LEU A 110 4.81 -11.98 -3.57
CA LEU A 110 4.56 -10.55 -3.60
C LEU A 110 5.33 -9.85 -4.71
N TYR A 111 6.60 -10.21 -4.90
CA TYR A 111 7.41 -9.69 -6.00
C TYR A 111 6.82 -10.04 -7.37
N GLY A 112 6.41 -11.30 -7.56
CA GLY A 112 5.72 -11.73 -8.79
C GLY A 112 4.44 -10.94 -9.04
N LEU A 113 3.64 -10.71 -8.00
CA LEU A 113 2.41 -9.92 -8.09
C LEU A 113 2.68 -8.45 -8.42
N ILE A 114 3.67 -7.83 -7.76
CA ILE A 114 4.08 -6.44 -8.02
C ILE A 114 4.58 -6.30 -9.46
N THR A 115 5.42 -7.24 -9.92
CA THR A 115 5.95 -7.24 -11.29
C THR A 115 4.85 -7.35 -12.32
N PHE A 116 3.88 -8.24 -12.09
CA PHE A 116 2.69 -8.38 -12.95
C PHE A 116 1.88 -7.08 -13.01
N VAL A 117 1.59 -6.45 -11.87
CA VAL A 117 0.80 -5.21 -11.84
C VAL A 117 1.58 -4.02 -12.38
N ARG A 118 2.90 -3.95 -12.14
CA ARG A 118 3.80 -2.96 -12.75
C ARG A 118 3.70 -3.03 -14.27
N TYR A 119 3.72 -4.23 -14.84
CA TYR A 119 3.57 -4.42 -16.27
C TYR A 119 2.23 -3.88 -16.81
N LEU A 120 1.13 -4.16 -16.11
CA LEU A 120 -0.21 -3.73 -16.52
C LEU A 120 -0.43 -2.21 -16.33
N LYS A 121 0.02 -1.68 -15.19
CA LYS A 121 -0.20 -0.29 -14.79
C LYS A 121 0.77 0.68 -15.46
N LYS A 122 1.92 0.18 -15.94
CA LYS A 122 3.04 0.99 -16.44
C LYS A 122 3.43 2.08 -15.43
N ASP A 123 3.48 1.70 -14.16
CA ASP A 123 3.75 2.59 -13.03
C ASP A 123 4.87 2.01 -12.15
N GLU A 124 5.53 2.89 -11.40
CA GLU A 124 6.66 2.55 -10.54
C GLU A 124 6.16 2.03 -9.18
N PRO A 125 6.52 0.80 -8.78
CA PRO A 125 6.16 0.27 -7.47
C PRO A 125 7.03 0.91 -6.38
N LEU A 126 6.40 1.24 -5.26
CA LEU A 126 7.05 1.82 -4.06
C LEU A 126 6.70 0.94 -2.86
N LEU A 127 7.43 -0.15 -2.66
CA LEU A 127 7.19 -1.13 -1.58
C LEU A 127 5.71 -1.50 -1.41
N GLY A 128 5.04 -1.89 -2.50
CA GLY A 128 3.63 -2.30 -2.47
C GLY A 128 2.63 -1.13 -2.54
N LEU A 129 3.12 0.09 -2.72
CA LEU A 129 2.35 1.23 -3.19
C LEU A 129 2.72 1.54 -4.65
N TRP A 130 2.03 2.50 -5.25
CA TRP A 130 2.23 2.90 -6.65
C TRP A 130 2.48 4.40 -6.73
N LYS A 131 3.47 4.82 -7.51
CA LYS A 131 3.88 6.22 -7.61
C LYS A 131 2.75 7.16 -8.08
N GLN A 132 1.98 6.79 -9.11
CA GLN A 132 0.90 7.65 -9.62
C GLN A 132 -0.30 7.75 -8.65
N ASP A 133 -0.53 6.70 -7.87
CA ASP A 133 -1.62 6.61 -6.89
C ASP A 133 -1.09 6.74 -5.44
N LEU A 134 0.06 7.38 -5.22
CA LEU A 134 0.72 7.37 -3.92
C LEU A 134 -0.15 8.00 -2.81
N ALA A 135 -0.86 9.10 -3.13
CA ALA A 135 -1.74 9.76 -2.17
C ALA A 135 -2.81 8.81 -1.62
N GLU A 136 -3.54 8.13 -2.51
CA GLU A 136 -4.49 7.09 -2.10
C GLU A 136 -3.79 5.89 -1.47
N GLY A 137 -2.63 5.51 -1.99
CA GLY A 137 -1.82 4.40 -1.49
C GLY A 137 -1.49 4.55 -0.02
N LEU A 138 -1.07 5.75 0.42
CA LEU A 138 -0.72 6.05 1.81
C LEU A 138 -1.90 6.01 2.78
N LEU A 139 -3.14 6.08 2.27
CA LEU A 139 -4.38 6.04 3.06
C LEU A 139 -4.89 4.63 3.35
N TRP A 140 -4.05 3.60 3.15
CA TRP A 140 -4.35 2.27 3.67
C TRP A 140 -4.60 2.32 5.18
N GLU A 141 -5.37 1.37 5.70
CA GLU A 141 -5.60 1.22 7.12
C GLU A 141 -5.56 -0.24 7.54
N ARG A 142 -5.38 -0.49 8.82
CA ARG A 142 -5.50 -1.83 9.37
C ARG A 142 -6.95 -2.31 9.26
N GLY A 143 -7.14 -3.57 8.85
CA GLY A 143 -8.45 -4.21 8.85
C GLY A 143 -9.01 -4.37 10.27
N ILE A 144 -10.32 -4.14 10.40
CA ILE A 144 -11.06 -4.36 11.66
C ILE A 144 -11.31 -5.87 11.78
N TRP A 145 -10.43 -6.59 12.48
CA TRP A 145 -10.56 -8.03 12.69
C TRP A 145 -11.14 -8.36 14.07
N LEU A 146 -11.78 -9.53 14.14
CA LEU A 146 -12.30 -10.15 15.36
C LEU A 146 -11.19 -10.46 16.39
N GLU A 147 -9.93 -10.58 15.95
CA GLU A 147 -8.77 -10.70 16.83
C GLU A 147 -7.82 -9.50 16.69
N PRO A 148 -7.29 -8.97 17.80
CA PRO A 148 -6.29 -7.91 17.76
C PRO A 148 -4.99 -8.47 17.18
N ALA A 149 -4.83 -8.39 15.85
CA ALA A 149 -3.52 -8.58 15.21
C ALA A 149 -2.44 -7.78 15.96
N PRO A 150 -1.19 -8.29 16.05
CA PRO A 150 -0.11 -7.55 16.70
C PRO A 150 0.03 -6.15 16.09
N ARG A 151 0.17 -5.12 16.92
CA ARG A 151 0.44 -3.75 16.45
C ARG A 151 1.95 -3.47 16.36
N LYS A 152 2.78 -4.52 16.41
CA LYS A 152 4.23 -4.45 16.25
C LYS A 152 4.56 -4.49 14.76
N ARG A 153 5.32 -3.50 14.28
CA ARG A 153 5.73 -3.42 12.88
C ARG A 153 6.76 -4.50 12.51
N ILE A 154 6.72 -4.93 11.26
CA ILE A 154 7.65 -5.90 10.65
C ILE A 154 8.87 -5.14 10.14
N ALA A 155 10.02 -5.33 10.79
CA ALA A 155 11.29 -4.86 10.25
C ALA A 155 11.72 -5.71 9.04
N PRO A 156 12.42 -5.15 8.05
CA PRO A 156 12.92 -3.77 7.95
C PRO A 156 11.96 -2.77 7.28
N PHE A 157 10.68 -3.11 7.07
CA PHE A 157 9.78 -2.27 6.27
C PHE A 157 9.44 -0.93 6.96
N PRO A 158 9.41 0.18 6.19
CA PRO A 158 9.09 1.50 6.72
C PRO A 158 7.60 1.64 7.06
N SER A 159 7.26 2.55 7.97
CA SER A 159 5.90 2.65 8.51
C SER A 159 4.83 3.09 7.51
N TRP A 160 5.26 3.66 6.39
CA TRP A 160 4.38 4.13 5.31
C TRP A 160 3.91 3.03 4.37
N THR A 161 4.58 1.87 4.32
CA THR A 161 4.07 0.72 3.56
C THR A 161 3.20 -0.16 4.44
N TRP A 162 2.14 -0.70 3.85
CA TRP A 162 1.30 -1.71 4.49
C TRP A 162 2.08 -2.99 4.81
N MET A 163 3.18 -3.27 4.12
CA MET A 163 4.06 -4.41 4.40
C MET A 163 4.70 -4.34 5.80
N SER A 164 4.71 -3.16 6.43
CA SER A 164 5.22 -3.00 7.79
C SER A 164 4.26 -3.44 8.88
N LEU A 165 3.01 -3.80 8.57
CA LEU A 165 2.07 -4.31 9.57
C LEU A 165 1.76 -5.79 9.37
N PRO A 166 1.69 -6.57 10.46
CA PRO A 166 1.18 -7.93 10.39
C PRO A 166 -0.36 -7.93 10.36
N GLY A 167 -0.92 -8.84 9.58
CA GLY A 167 -2.37 -9.01 9.45
C GLY A 167 -2.97 -8.07 8.42
N ALA A 168 -4.28 -8.20 8.17
CA ALA A 168 -4.82 -7.57 6.99
C ALA A 168 -4.83 -6.06 7.06
N VAL A 169 -4.64 -5.49 5.89
CA VAL A 169 -4.90 -4.09 5.61
C VAL A 169 -6.10 -3.93 4.68
N GLN A 170 -6.68 -2.74 4.72
CA GLN A 170 -7.73 -2.28 3.82
C GLN A 170 -7.20 -1.09 3.04
N SER A 171 -7.34 -1.16 1.71
CA SER A 171 -7.11 -0.01 0.86
C SER A 171 -8.34 0.90 0.86
N PRO A 172 -8.18 2.22 0.68
CA PRO A 172 -9.33 3.12 0.59
C PRO A 172 -10.21 2.76 -0.60
N SER A 173 -11.52 2.66 -0.36
CA SER A 173 -12.54 2.36 -1.37
C SER A 173 -12.97 3.58 -2.20
N PHE A 174 -12.41 4.77 -1.91
CA PHE A 174 -12.71 6.03 -2.57
C PHE A 174 -11.54 6.52 -3.46
N ARG A 175 -11.79 7.53 -4.29
CA ARG A 175 -10.77 8.27 -5.04
C ARG A 175 -10.68 9.68 -4.49
N LEU A 176 -9.47 10.21 -4.40
CA LEU A 176 -9.30 11.61 -4.03
C LEU A 176 -9.67 12.48 -5.23
N THR A 177 -10.49 13.50 -4.99
CA THR A 177 -10.80 14.55 -5.97
C THR A 177 -9.76 15.65 -5.94
N SER A 178 -9.07 15.83 -4.81
CA SER A 178 -7.90 16.70 -4.67
C SER A 178 -6.74 15.95 -4.01
N LYS A 179 -5.53 16.17 -4.51
CA LYS A 179 -4.27 15.65 -3.93
C LYS A 179 -3.48 16.83 -3.39
N HIS A 180 -3.06 16.75 -2.14
CA HIS A 180 -2.35 17.81 -1.42
C HIS A 180 -0.94 17.38 -0.98
N ILE A 181 -0.45 16.30 -1.59
CA ILE A 181 0.94 15.86 -1.48
C ILE A 181 1.58 15.75 -2.85
N GLU A 182 2.88 15.92 -2.86
CA GLU A 182 3.74 15.71 -4.01
C GLU A 182 4.90 14.80 -3.59
N LEU A 183 5.14 13.74 -4.35
CA LEU A 183 6.37 12.94 -4.21
C LEU A 183 7.50 13.68 -4.91
N ILE A 184 8.47 14.17 -4.13
CA ILE A 184 9.69 14.76 -4.69
C ILE A 184 10.59 13.63 -5.17
N HIS A 185 10.88 12.66 -4.29
CA HIS A 185 11.79 11.57 -4.61
C HIS A 185 11.61 10.37 -3.66
N PRO A 186 11.46 9.13 -4.18
CA PRO A 186 11.57 7.92 -3.37
C PRO A 186 13.04 7.51 -3.24
N ARG A 187 13.47 7.11 -2.04
CA ARG A 187 14.78 6.50 -1.79
C ARG A 187 14.57 5.09 -1.26
N ILE A 188 14.61 4.12 -2.17
CA ILE A 188 14.45 2.71 -1.84
C ILE A 188 15.72 2.00 -2.30
N CYS A 189 16.50 1.48 -1.35
CA CYS A 189 17.74 0.77 -1.63
C CYS A 189 17.67 -0.62 -1.02
N TRP A 190 17.91 -1.61 -1.87
CA TRP A 190 18.09 -3.00 -1.49
C TRP A 190 19.58 -3.32 -1.51
N SER A 191 20.03 -4.24 -0.68
CA SER A 191 21.45 -4.62 -0.62
C SER A 191 21.91 -5.32 -1.90
N GLN A 192 21.01 -6.03 -2.58
CA GLN A 192 21.28 -6.70 -3.85
C GLN A 192 20.09 -6.52 -4.81
N GLY A 193 19.17 -7.49 -4.90
CA GLY A 193 17.99 -7.42 -5.76
C GLY A 193 16.75 -6.89 -5.04
N GLU A 194 15.78 -6.41 -5.83
CA GLU A 194 14.51 -5.93 -5.30
C GLU A 194 13.69 -7.11 -4.76
N TYR A 195 13.25 -7.03 -3.50
CA TYR A 195 12.40 -8.02 -2.83
C TYR A 195 13.02 -9.41 -2.58
N ASP A 196 14.25 -9.66 -3.03
CA ASP A 196 15.02 -10.89 -2.75
C ASP A 196 16.15 -10.68 -1.73
N SER A 197 16.41 -9.42 -1.35
CA SER A 197 17.52 -9.04 -0.47
C SER A 197 17.07 -8.13 0.68
N SER A 198 18.01 -7.70 1.52
CA SER A 198 17.69 -6.86 2.67
C SER A 198 17.39 -5.43 2.23
N LEU A 199 16.32 -4.84 2.74
CA LEU A 199 15.98 -3.45 2.53
C LEU A 199 16.84 -2.55 3.43
N GLU A 200 17.70 -1.72 2.84
CA GLU A 200 18.65 -0.86 3.55
C GLU A 200 18.09 0.55 3.80
N ILE A 201 17.43 1.12 2.78
CA ILE A 201 16.85 2.47 2.83
C ILE A 201 15.45 2.40 2.25
N ALA A 202 14.49 3.04 2.91
CA ALA A 202 13.12 3.13 2.42
C ALA A 202 12.43 4.41 2.89
N GLU A 203 12.71 5.50 2.18
CA GLU A 203 12.24 6.84 2.52
C GLU A 203 11.42 7.44 1.38
N LEU A 204 10.37 8.19 1.72
CA LEU A 204 9.66 9.05 0.77
C LEU A 204 9.93 10.50 1.10
N LEU A 205 10.58 11.22 0.20
CA LEU A 205 10.70 12.67 0.28
C LEU A 205 9.43 13.30 -0.31
N LEU A 206 8.62 13.91 0.54
CA LEU A 206 7.31 14.45 0.19
C LEU A 206 7.29 15.97 0.39
N ARG A 207 6.49 16.67 -0.42
CA ARG A 207 6.03 18.02 -0.13
C ARG A 207 4.57 17.98 0.27
N ALA A 208 4.25 18.50 1.46
CA ALA A 208 2.90 18.48 2.00
C ALA A 208 2.68 19.59 3.03
N LYS A 209 1.41 19.92 3.29
CA LYS A 209 1.02 20.72 4.46
C LYS A 209 0.97 19.81 5.68
N VAL A 210 1.57 20.26 6.78
CA VAL A 210 1.62 19.51 8.03
C VAL A 210 1.04 20.37 9.15
N LEU A 211 0.07 19.82 9.87
CA LEU A 211 -0.53 20.46 11.03
C LEU A 211 -0.11 19.77 12.32
N LYS A 212 -0.16 20.50 13.43
CA LYS A 212 -0.07 19.89 14.76
C LYS A 212 -1.44 19.37 15.16
N GLY A 213 -1.45 18.19 15.76
CA GLY A 213 -2.63 17.62 16.39
C GLY A 213 -2.29 17.00 17.73
N THR A 214 -3.33 16.72 18.51
CA THR A 214 -3.22 16.00 19.78
C THR A 214 -4.08 14.74 19.70
N LEU A 215 -3.44 13.59 19.93
CA LEU A 215 -4.07 12.29 19.95
C LEU A 215 -4.29 11.86 21.41
N THR A 216 -5.55 11.67 21.79
CA THR A 216 -5.94 11.28 23.15
C THR A 216 -6.65 9.92 23.12
N TYR A 217 -6.29 9.06 24.07
CA TYR A 217 -6.95 7.77 24.29
C TYR A 217 -7.92 7.87 25.45
N HIS A 218 -9.17 7.44 25.25
CA HIS A 218 -10.24 7.56 26.25
C HIS A 218 -10.61 6.23 26.92
N GLY A 219 -9.71 5.24 26.90
CA GLY A 219 -9.94 3.94 27.54
C GLY A 219 -10.82 2.99 26.71
N ARG A 220 -10.93 1.72 27.14
CA ARG A 220 -11.69 0.68 26.42
C ARG A 220 -13.21 0.88 26.46
N GLU A 221 -13.70 1.66 27.41
CA GLU A 221 -15.14 1.90 27.59
C GLU A 221 -15.71 2.88 26.55
N SER A 222 -14.84 3.74 25.99
CA SER A 222 -15.17 4.52 24.80
C SER A 222 -14.43 3.90 23.62
N ALA A 223 -15.15 3.31 22.67
CA ALA A 223 -14.54 2.69 21.49
C ALA A 223 -13.88 3.69 20.51
N GLN A 224 -13.57 4.90 20.98
CA GLN A 224 -13.12 6.02 20.18
C GLN A 224 -11.95 6.70 20.90
N SER A 225 -10.76 6.63 20.30
CA SER A 225 -9.80 7.70 20.52
C SER A 225 -10.39 9.01 20.01
N SER A 226 -9.81 10.12 20.45
CA SER A 226 -10.14 11.41 19.87
C SER A 226 -8.87 12.03 19.34
N LEU A 227 -8.83 12.26 18.04
CA LEU A 227 -7.82 13.09 17.42
C LEU A 227 -8.37 14.48 17.19
N TYR A 228 -7.61 15.52 17.56
CA TYR A 228 -7.95 16.90 17.25
C TYR A 228 -6.83 17.58 16.47
N VAL A 229 -7.22 18.42 15.52
CA VAL A 229 -6.34 19.42 14.91
C VAL A 229 -6.36 20.68 15.75
N GLU A 230 -5.19 21.27 15.99
CA GLU A 230 -5.06 22.57 16.64
C GLU A 230 -5.01 23.67 15.57
N THR A 231 -6.02 24.56 15.57
CA THR A 231 -6.13 25.68 14.63
C THR A 231 -6.30 26.99 15.39
N GLY A 232 -5.20 27.69 15.66
CA GLY A 232 -5.23 28.90 16.50
C GLY A 232 -5.79 28.58 17.90
N SER A 233 -6.97 29.11 18.22
CA SER A 233 -7.67 28.87 19.50
C SER A 233 -8.69 27.72 19.46
N SER A 234 -8.91 27.09 18.30
CA SER A 234 -9.92 26.04 18.13
C SER A 234 -9.29 24.65 18.06
N LYS A 235 -10.03 23.65 18.54
CA LYS A 235 -9.72 22.22 18.39
C LYS A 235 -10.79 21.58 17.52
N ILE A 236 -10.38 21.01 16.38
CA ILE A 236 -11.31 20.41 15.42
C ILE A 236 -11.19 18.88 15.51
N PRO A 237 -12.25 18.14 15.86
CA PRO A 237 -12.20 16.69 15.95
C PRO A 237 -12.02 16.06 14.57
N LEU A 238 -11.24 14.99 14.54
CA LEU A 238 -11.04 14.10 13.40
C LEU A 238 -11.46 12.68 13.78
N PHE A 239 -11.85 11.90 12.78
CA PHE A 239 -12.01 10.46 12.92
C PHE A 239 -10.69 9.78 12.60
N GLU A 240 -10.13 9.07 13.58
CA GLU A 240 -8.84 8.39 13.42
C GLU A 240 -8.92 6.87 13.27
N ARG A 241 -7.86 6.34 12.65
CA ARG A 241 -7.57 4.93 12.47
C ARG A 241 -6.07 4.74 12.73
N VAL A 242 -5.74 4.37 13.96
CA VAL A 242 -4.36 4.29 14.47
C VAL A 242 -3.80 2.87 14.33
N ASP A 243 -2.53 2.77 13.94
CA ASP A 243 -1.82 1.51 13.73
C ASP A 243 -1.13 0.98 15.00
N ILE A 244 -0.80 1.87 15.95
CA ILE A 244 -0.03 1.59 17.17
C ILE A 244 -0.93 1.25 18.36
N PRO A 245 -0.46 0.50 19.39
CA PRO A 245 -1.27 0.19 20.57
C PRO A 245 -1.70 1.42 21.34
N ASP A 246 -2.90 1.36 21.91
CA ASP A 246 -3.50 2.46 22.68
C ASP A 246 -2.62 2.91 23.86
N SER A 247 -1.83 1.99 24.42
CA SER A 247 -0.87 2.28 25.49
C SER A 247 0.28 3.20 25.07
N TYR A 248 0.45 3.48 23.77
CA TYR A 248 1.54 4.31 23.25
C TYR A 248 1.14 5.77 23.06
N TYR A 249 -0.12 6.11 23.28
CA TYR A 249 -0.57 7.49 23.14
C TYR A 249 -1.58 7.87 24.22
N ASP A 250 -1.25 8.95 24.93
CA ASP A 250 -2.18 9.71 25.73
C ASP A 250 -1.74 11.17 25.67
N ASN A 251 -2.67 12.07 25.32
CA ASN A 251 -2.42 13.48 25.03
C ASN A 251 -1.12 13.72 24.23
N THR A 252 -0.87 12.86 23.24
CA THR A 252 0.39 12.84 22.50
C THR A 252 0.31 13.80 21.33
N THR A 253 1.29 14.69 21.24
CA THR A 253 1.41 15.58 20.07
C THR A 253 1.79 14.76 18.84
N VAL A 254 0.98 14.88 17.80
CA VAL A 254 1.17 14.23 16.51
C VAL A 254 1.22 15.27 15.39
N GLN A 255 1.65 14.81 14.24
CA GLN A 255 1.74 15.60 13.03
C GLN A 255 0.72 15.05 12.03
N LEU A 256 -0.08 15.95 11.47
CA LEU A 256 -1.15 15.64 10.55
C LEU A 256 -0.76 16.10 9.16
N ILE A 257 -0.35 15.14 8.33
CA ILE A 257 0.09 15.40 6.96
C ILE A 257 -1.14 15.36 6.07
N LEU A 258 -1.51 16.49 5.49
CA LEU A 258 -2.68 16.57 4.61
C LEU A 258 -2.42 15.81 3.30
N ILE A 259 -3.24 14.81 3.00
CA ILE A 259 -3.09 13.95 1.83
C ILE A 259 -3.94 14.40 0.65
N GLY A 260 -5.20 14.72 0.90
CA GLY A 260 -6.17 14.97 -0.15
C GLY A 260 -7.59 15.10 0.39
N GLY A 261 -8.54 15.31 -0.51
CA GLY A 261 -9.95 15.35 -0.20
C GLY A 261 -10.81 14.62 -1.23
N THR A 262 -12.04 14.32 -0.83
CA THR A 262 -13.18 14.06 -1.70
C THR A 262 -14.16 15.26 -1.60
N ASP A 263 -15.31 15.16 -2.25
CA ASP A 263 -16.47 16.04 -2.02
C ASP A 263 -16.96 16.05 -0.55
N ARG A 264 -16.75 14.94 0.16
CA ARG A 264 -17.31 14.66 1.49
C ARG A 264 -16.30 14.63 2.61
N HIS A 265 -15.02 14.41 2.32
CA HIS A 265 -14.05 14.15 3.38
C HIS A 265 -12.67 14.67 3.03
N TRP A 266 -11.94 15.12 4.03
CA TRP A 266 -10.51 15.41 3.93
C TRP A 266 -9.72 14.35 4.67
N PHE A 267 -8.55 14.00 4.16
CA PHE A 267 -7.76 12.87 4.61
C PHE A 267 -6.35 13.29 5.02
N PHE A 268 -5.89 12.68 6.12
CA PHE A 268 -4.62 12.96 6.76
C PHE A 268 -3.86 11.67 7.04
N LEU A 269 -2.54 11.72 7.00
CA LEU A 269 -1.72 10.77 7.75
C LEU A 269 -1.51 11.30 9.15
N ILE A 270 -1.60 10.41 10.12
CA ILE A 270 -1.15 10.67 11.48
C ILE A 270 0.30 10.20 11.53
N ALA A 271 1.21 11.09 11.90
CA ALA A 271 2.62 10.79 12.01
C ALA A 271 3.20 11.25 13.35
N SER A 272 4.19 10.50 13.86
CA SER A 272 5.03 10.95 14.97
C SER A 272 6.39 11.41 14.45
N ASN A 273 7.00 12.38 15.13
CA ASN A 273 8.37 12.81 14.83
C ASN A 273 9.37 11.85 15.47
N VAL A 274 10.33 11.36 14.70
CA VAL A 274 11.32 10.37 15.14
C VAL A 274 12.56 11.05 15.73
N VAL A 275 12.38 11.93 16.72
CA VAL A 275 13.48 12.41 17.60
C VAL A 275 14.47 13.43 16.98
N ASN A 276 14.59 13.58 15.65
CA ASN A 276 15.48 14.60 15.05
C ASN A 276 14.72 15.65 14.18
N PRO A 277 14.38 16.83 14.72
CA PRO A 277 13.62 17.86 14.00
C PRO A 277 14.36 18.48 12.80
N GLU A 278 15.70 18.38 12.71
CA GLU A 278 16.46 19.00 11.63
C GLU A 278 16.29 18.30 10.28
N ARG A 279 15.97 17.01 10.29
CA ARG A 279 15.77 16.20 9.07
C ARG A 279 14.30 15.97 8.73
N ASN A 280 13.37 16.47 9.55
CA ASN A 280 11.93 16.25 9.43
C ASN A 280 11.55 14.76 9.14
N PRO A 281 12.05 13.76 9.91
CA PRO A 281 11.65 12.36 9.74
C PRO A 281 10.33 12.08 10.46
N TYR A 282 9.37 11.57 9.70
CA TYR A 282 8.04 11.20 10.16
C TYR A 282 7.87 9.68 10.09
N VAL A 283 7.23 9.12 11.10
CA VAL A 283 6.73 7.74 11.09
C VAL A 283 5.21 7.79 11.08
N ARG A 284 4.60 7.21 10.05
CA ARG A 284 3.15 7.01 9.96
C ARG A 284 2.72 6.11 11.12
N ILE A 285 1.74 6.57 11.88
CA ILE A 285 1.10 5.83 12.97
C ILE A 285 -0.39 5.64 12.73
N GLY A 286 -0.92 6.09 11.59
CA GLY A 286 -2.30 5.87 11.19
C GLY A 286 -2.77 6.85 10.14
N ARG A 287 -4.09 6.92 9.94
CA ARG A 287 -4.76 7.92 9.11
C ARG A 287 -5.89 8.57 9.89
N ALA A 288 -6.28 9.76 9.46
CA ALA A 288 -7.46 10.42 9.96
C ALA A 288 -8.28 11.02 8.81
N TYR A 289 -9.54 11.29 9.09
CA TYR A 289 -10.39 12.02 8.18
C TYR A 289 -11.35 12.96 8.90
N SER A 290 -11.79 13.99 8.20
CA SER A 290 -12.82 14.91 8.66
C SER A 290 -13.94 15.01 7.62
N PRO A 291 -15.22 14.98 8.01
CA PRO A 291 -16.32 15.27 7.10
C PRO A 291 -16.24 16.73 6.61
N SER A 292 -16.57 16.96 5.33
CA SER A 292 -16.77 18.29 4.79
C SER A 292 -18.05 18.86 5.40
N GLY A 293 -17.93 20.00 6.09
CA GLY A 293 -19.03 20.60 6.86
C GLY A 293 -18.64 21.97 7.42
N ARG A 294 -19.54 22.61 8.19
CA ARG A 294 -19.27 23.97 8.72
C ARG A 294 -18.03 24.03 9.61
N ALA A 295 -17.82 23.02 10.46
CA ALA A 295 -16.61 22.91 11.29
C ALA A 295 -15.33 22.84 10.43
N PHE A 296 -15.45 22.38 9.19
CA PHE A 296 -14.33 22.24 8.28
C PHE A 296 -14.01 23.50 7.49
N LYS A 297 -14.97 24.42 7.26
CA LYS A 297 -14.67 25.69 6.58
C LYS A 297 -13.53 26.46 7.25
N GLY A 298 -13.52 26.47 8.59
CA GLY A 298 -12.42 27.06 9.35
C GLY A 298 -11.08 26.34 9.13
N LEU A 299 -11.09 25.02 8.94
CA LEU A 299 -9.87 24.27 8.62
C LEU A 299 -9.40 24.52 7.18
N GLU A 300 -10.32 24.66 6.23
CA GLU A 300 -10.01 25.01 4.84
C GLU A 300 -9.37 26.40 4.74
N GLU A 301 -9.96 27.39 5.40
CA GLU A 301 -9.37 28.73 5.55
C GLU A 301 -7.99 28.65 6.21
N TYR A 302 -7.87 27.90 7.30
CA TYR A 302 -6.58 27.70 7.96
C TYR A 302 -5.55 27.07 7.01
N PHE A 303 -5.93 26.10 6.17
CA PHE A 303 -5.01 25.50 5.20
C PHE A 303 -4.48 26.52 4.19
N THR A 304 -5.23 27.55 3.83
CA THR A 304 -4.71 28.60 2.94
C THR A 304 -3.52 29.33 3.55
N THR A 305 -3.44 29.41 4.89
CA THR A 305 -2.34 30.04 5.61
C THR A 305 -1.14 29.12 5.86
N VAL A 306 -1.34 27.80 5.77
CA VAL A 306 -0.29 26.81 6.03
C VAL A 306 0.52 26.55 4.76
N HIS A 307 1.82 26.84 4.81
CA HIS A 307 2.75 26.55 3.73
C HIS A 307 3.11 25.06 3.69
N SER A 308 3.28 24.54 2.47
CA SER A 308 3.80 23.20 2.29
C SER A 308 5.28 23.15 2.66
N GLN A 309 5.69 22.09 3.33
CA GLN A 309 7.09 21.84 3.69
C GLN A 309 7.56 20.50 3.11
N VAL A 310 8.89 20.35 3.03
CA VAL A 310 9.52 19.10 2.63
C VAL A 310 9.70 18.22 3.87
N LEU A 311 9.27 16.97 3.78
CA LEU A 311 9.34 15.99 4.85
C LEU A 311 9.82 14.63 4.36
N ILE A 312 10.39 13.84 5.26
CA ILE A 312 10.83 12.47 4.99
C ILE A 312 9.92 11.52 5.73
N LEU A 313 9.21 10.66 5.01
CA LEU A 313 8.40 9.59 5.59
C LEU A 313 9.22 8.29 5.65
N ARG A 314 9.32 7.69 6.84
CA ARG A 314 10.06 6.46 7.16
C ARG A 314 9.16 5.38 7.74
#